data_AF-A0A7W1B2Z1-F1
#
_entry.id   AF-A0A7W1B2Z1-F1
#
_cell.length_a   1.000
_cell.length_b   1.000
_cell.length_c   1.000
_cell.angle_alpha   90.00
_cell.angle_beta   90.00
_cell.angle_gamma   90.00
#
_symmetry.space_group_name_H-M   'P 1'
#
loop_
_entity.id
_entity.type
_entity.pdbx_description
1 polymer ?
#
loop_
_entity_poly.entity_id
_entity_poly.type
_entity_poly.pdbx_seq_one_letter_code
_entity_poly.pdbx_strand_id
1 'polypeptide(L)'
;MTAGPDHDDRGVYRRYLDADDHEVPIGPTVVQALRELVGTPPDDHEDTTPIVLRQGDRRALGRGDVALECGGARAVDGALPADLPLGYHRWQPAQGPERDLIVSPGRCHLSPGLRDWGFAVQLYAARSRASWGIGDLADLGTVRDWATGLGARFLMVNPLHAAAPTMPQEASPYSPTTRRFASPLYLRPELVPGAERADVSMPPGANDATRIDRDAVWPAKRAALRAVFDVRTGSDGFERWRAGQGRSLEEFATWCALAERQGPSWREWPSGLRHPSSPDVAAFANAAPADVSFHAWMQWALATQLADAAARITVIQDLPIGFAPGGADAWAWQDLLALDVTVGAPPDLLNGQGQDWGLPPFVPWRLRAAGYAPFIESIRATIAGAGGLRIDHVMGLFRLWWIPPGEASGGGGYVRYPSADLLDILALESD
;
A
#
# COMPACT_ATOMS: atom_id res chain seq x y z
N MET A 1 -13.10 14.43 -34.83
CA MET A 1 -11.89 15.12 -34.33
C MET A 1 -11.95 15.06 -32.81
N THR A 2 -11.46 13.99 -32.21
CA THR A 2 -11.34 13.88 -30.74
C THR A 2 -10.21 14.82 -30.34
N ALA A 3 -10.55 15.93 -29.68
CA ALA A 3 -9.57 16.88 -29.16
C ALA A 3 -8.53 16.11 -28.33
N GLY A 4 -7.26 16.47 -28.48
CA GLY A 4 -6.14 15.88 -27.73
C GLY A 4 -6.32 16.00 -26.21
N PRO A 5 -5.41 15.40 -25.43
CA PRO A 5 -5.58 15.28 -23.99
C PRO A 5 -5.86 16.63 -23.33
N ASP A 6 -6.90 16.66 -22.51
CA ASP A 6 -7.47 17.87 -21.92
C ASP A 6 -6.71 18.38 -20.68
N HIS A 7 -5.40 18.15 -20.68
CA HIS A 7 -4.47 18.49 -19.64
C HIS A 7 -3.24 19.17 -20.23
N ASP A 8 -2.53 19.93 -19.41
CA ASP A 8 -1.25 20.52 -19.82
C ASP A 8 -0.07 19.53 -19.70
N ASP A 9 1.13 20.04 -19.95
CA ASP A 9 2.41 19.35 -19.86
C ASP A 9 2.72 18.80 -18.45
N ARG A 10 2.11 19.37 -17.41
CA ARG A 10 2.21 18.90 -16.02
C ARG A 10 1.13 17.88 -15.67
N GLY A 11 0.24 17.56 -16.60
CA GLY A 11 -0.87 16.64 -16.38
C GLY A 11 -2.06 17.24 -15.62
N VAL A 12 -2.12 18.57 -15.46
CA VAL A 12 -3.26 19.25 -14.82
C VAL A 12 -4.36 19.49 -15.85
N TYR A 13 -5.57 19.00 -15.56
CA TYR A 13 -6.73 19.19 -16.43
C TYR A 13 -7.27 20.61 -16.33
N ARG A 14 -7.83 21.13 -17.43
CA ARG A 14 -8.49 22.46 -17.46
C ARG A 14 -10.01 22.40 -17.37
N ARG A 15 -10.57 21.22 -17.58
CA ARG A 15 -11.99 20.91 -17.51
C ARG A 15 -12.16 19.40 -17.30
N TYR A 16 -13.35 18.98 -16.93
CA TYR A 16 -13.67 17.56 -16.71
C TYR A 16 -15.11 17.28 -17.16
N LEU A 17 -15.45 16.01 -17.32
CA LEU A 17 -16.83 15.57 -17.51
C LEU A 17 -17.43 15.27 -16.15
N ASP A 18 -18.56 15.89 -15.83
CA ASP A 18 -19.34 15.58 -14.63
C ASP A 18 -20.12 14.26 -14.78
N ALA A 19 -20.91 13.92 -13.77
CA ALA A 19 -21.68 12.68 -13.74
C ALA A 19 -22.79 12.59 -14.81
N ASP A 20 -23.14 13.71 -15.45
CA ASP A 20 -24.14 13.82 -16.53
C ASP A 20 -23.47 14.00 -17.91
N ASP A 21 -22.17 13.69 -18.01
CA ASP A 21 -21.34 13.87 -19.22
C ASP A 21 -21.26 15.32 -19.73
N HIS A 22 -21.52 16.32 -18.87
CA HIS A 22 -21.33 17.72 -19.22
C HIS A 22 -19.89 18.14 -18.97
N GLU A 23 -19.36 18.95 -19.88
CA GLU A 23 -18.02 19.51 -19.76
C GLU A 23 -18.02 20.72 -18.80
N VAL A 24 -17.32 20.57 -17.68
CA VAL A 24 -17.22 21.58 -16.62
C VAL A 24 -15.81 22.17 -16.60
N PRO A 25 -15.63 23.49 -16.85
CA PRO A 25 -14.33 24.13 -16.75
C PRO A 25 -13.85 24.20 -15.29
N ILE A 26 -12.56 23.96 -15.08
CA ILE A 26 -11.89 24.16 -13.79
C ILE A 26 -11.44 25.63 -13.73
N GLY A 27 -11.72 26.30 -12.60
CA GLY A 27 -11.38 27.70 -12.41
C GLY A 27 -9.88 27.98 -12.60
N PRO A 28 -9.48 29.08 -13.26
CA PRO A 28 -8.08 29.34 -13.60
C PRO A 28 -7.16 29.43 -12.37
N THR A 29 -7.67 29.94 -11.24
CA THR A 29 -6.94 29.98 -9.96
C THR A 29 -6.64 28.57 -9.44
N VAL A 30 -7.61 27.65 -9.51
CA VAL A 30 -7.44 26.25 -9.10
C VAL A 30 -6.45 25.54 -10.02
N VAL A 31 -6.56 25.73 -11.34
CA VAL A 31 -5.59 25.18 -12.30
C VAL A 31 -4.18 25.66 -11.98
N GLN A 32 -4.00 26.94 -11.66
CA GLN A 32 -2.70 27.49 -11.29
C GLN A 32 -2.18 26.92 -9.96
N ALA A 33 -3.03 26.81 -8.94
CA ALA A 33 -2.67 26.17 -7.67
C ALA A 33 -2.23 24.71 -7.87
N LEU A 34 -2.98 23.93 -8.66
CA LEU A 34 -2.62 22.55 -8.98
C LEU A 34 -1.27 22.43 -9.69
N ARG A 35 -0.96 23.36 -10.61
CA ARG A 35 0.35 23.39 -11.28
C ARG A 35 1.51 23.66 -10.34
N GLU A 36 1.29 24.51 -9.33
CA GLU A 36 2.30 24.81 -8.30
C GLU A 36 2.49 23.61 -7.37
N LEU A 37 1.39 22.97 -6.97
CA LEU A 37 1.38 21.78 -6.11
C LEU A 37 2.01 20.56 -6.79
N VAL A 38 1.72 20.33 -8.08
CA VAL A 38 2.38 19.28 -8.88
C VAL A 38 3.86 19.62 -9.08
N GLY A 39 4.19 20.90 -9.25
CA GLY A 39 5.56 21.34 -9.53
C GLY A 39 6.01 21.00 -10.95
N THR A 40 7.31 21.14 -11.20
CA THR A 40 7.95 20.83 -12.50
C THR A 40 9.05 19.79 -12.26
N PRO A 41 9.09 18.70 -13.06
CA PRO A 41 10.21 17.76 -13.00
C PRO A 41 11.53 18.45 -13.39
N PRO A 42 12.68 17.96 -12.91
CA PRO A 42 13.99 18.48 -13.33
C PRO A 42 14.25 18.17 -14.81
N ASP A 43 15.17 18.92 -15.44
CA ASP A 43 15.45 18.80 -16.88
C ASP A 43 15.95 17.40 -17.29
N ASP A 44 16.61 16.68 -16.38
CA ASP A 44 17.14 15.33 -16.56
C ASP A 44 16.16 14.21 -16.17
N HIS A 45 14.88 14.54 -15.92
CA HIS A 45 13.88 13.58 -15.44
C HIS A 45 13.70 12.37 -16.38
N GLU A 46 13.62 12.59 -17.69
CA GLU A 46 13.47 11.49 -18.66
C GLU A 46 14.73 10.61 -18.77
N ASP A 47 15.88 11.10 -18.31
CA ASP A 47 17.16 10.39 -18.33
C ASP A 47 17.46 9.65 -17.01
N THR A 48 16.74 9.97 -15.94
CA THR A 48 16.95 9.43 -14.59
C THR A 48 15.81 8.52 -14.11
N THR A 49 14.69 8.49 -14.84
CA THR A 49 13.51 7.70 -14.48
C THR A 49 13.51 6.29 -15.06
N PRO A 50 12.68 5.38 -14.53
CA PRO A 50 12.53 4.04 -15.08
C PRO A 50 12.11 4.02 -16.54
N ILE A 51 12.56 2.98 -17.24
CA ILE A 51 12.07 2.61 -18.56
C ILE A 51 11.11 1.44 -18.36
N VAL A 52 9.82 1.65 -18.65
CA VAL A 52 8.81 0.58 -18.63
C VAL A 52 8.49 0.17 -20.05
N LEU A 53 8.50 -1.13 -20.33
CA LEU A 53 8.13 -1.70 -21.62
C LEU A 53 7.45 -3.05 -21.46
N ARG A 54 6.80 -3.52 -22.52
CA ARG A 54 6.26 -4.88 -22.56
C ARG A 54 7.26 -5.83 -23.16
N GLN A 55 7.20 -7.09 -22.75
CA GLN A 55 8.01 -8.14 -23.35
C GLN A 55 7.75 -8.22 -24.86
N GLY A 56 8.82 -8.23 -25.64
CA GLY A 56 8.77 -8.18 -27.10
C GLY A 56 8.80 -6.78 -27.72
N ASP A 57 8.61 -5.71 -26.94
CA ASP A 57 8.70 -4.34 -27.44
C ASP A 57 10.13 -4.01 -27.88
N ARG A 58 10.26 -3.36 -29.04
CA ARG A 58 11.54 -2.87 -29.53
C ARG A 58 11.72 -1.41 -29.09
N ARG A 59 12.50 -1.20 -28.04
CA ARG A 59 12.91 0.14 -27.59
C ARG A 59 14.31 0.46 -28.13
N ALA A 60 14.42 1.54 -28.91
CA ALA A 60 15.72 2.07 -29.30
C ALA A 60 16.40 2.71 -28.08
N LEU A 61 17.62 2.29 -27.78
CA LEU A 61 18.47 2.82 -26.72
C LEU A 61 19.90 2.95 -27.25
N GLY A 62 20.71 3.77 -26.60
CA GLY A 62 22.15 3.86 -26.91
C GLY A 62 22.90 2.56 -26.62
N ARG A 63 24.22 2.60 -26.76
CA ARG A 63 25.09 1.52 -26.29
C ARG A 63 25.07 1.43 -24.77
N GLY A 64 25.12 0.23 -24.22
CA GLY A 64 25.16 -0.01 -22.77
C GLY A 64 24.91 -1.45 -22.42
N ASP A 65 24.67 -1.73 -21.13
CA ASP A 65 24.44 -3.06 -20.60
C ASP A 65 23.14 -3.11 -19.78
N VAL A 66 22.40 -4.20 -19.91
CA VAL A 66 21.27 -4.53 -19.03
C VAL A 66 21.71 -5.57 -18.03
N ALA A 67 21.77 -5.23 -16.75
CA ALA A 67 21.91 -6.19 -15.66
C ALA A 67 20.53 -6.79 -15.33
N LEU A 68 20.40 -8.10 -15.45
CA LEU A 68 19.14 -8.81 -15.26
C LEU A 68 18.86 -9.07 -13.78
N GLU A 69 17.57 -9.10 -13.42
CA GLU A 69 17.11 -9.40 -12.06
C GLU A 69 17.58 -10.79 -11.60
N CYS A 70 17.49 -11.77 -12.50
CA CYS A 70 17.91 -13.15 -12.27
C CYS A 70 19.44 -13.34 -12.27
N GLY A 71 20.20 -12.24 -12.40
CA GLY A 71 21.65 -12.25 -12.55
C GLY A 71 22.11 -12.33 -14.00
N GLY A 72 23.35 -11.91 -14.23
CA GLY A 72 23.93 -11.79 -15.57
C GLY A 72 23.69 -10.42 -16.21
N ALA A 73 24.30 -10.20 -17.37
CA ALA A 73 24.21 -8.95 -18.11
C ALA A 73 24.04 -9.21 -19.62
N ARG A 74 23.35 -8.30 -20.31
CA ARG A 74 23.18 -8.32 -21.76
C ARG A 74 23.63 -7.00 -22.36
N ALA A 75 24.59 -7.05 -23.28
CA ALA A 75 25.02 -5.89 -24.04
C ALA A 75 23.93 -5.44 -25.02
N VAL A 76 23.77 -4.12 -25.14
CA VAL A 76 22.81 -3.45 -26.01
C VAL A 76 23.58 -2.54 -26.96
N ASP A 77 23.34 -2.67 -28.26
CA ASP A 77 23.85 -1.75 -29.28
C ASP A 77 22.67 -1.30 -30.16
N GLY A 78 22.07 -0.16 -29.80
CA GLY A 78 21.02 0.52 -30.57
C GLY A 78 19.58 0.15 -30.19
N ALA A 79 19.30 -1.07 -29.76
CA ALA A 79 17.95 -1.46 -29.33
C ALA A 79 17.96 -2.59 -28.29
N LEU A 80 17.02 -2.54 -27.34
CA LEU A 80 16.84 -3.59 -26.34
C LEU A 80 16.52 -4.95 -27.01
N PRO A 81 17.06 -6.07 -26.48
CA PRO A 81 16.67 -7.40 -26.91
C PRO A 81 15.17 -7.63 -26.68
N ALA A 82 14.47 -8.19 -27.66
CA ALA A 82 13.03 -8.46 -27.56
C ALA A 82 12.70 -9.62 -26.58
N ASP A 83 13.69 -10.45 -26.26
CA ASP A 83 13.60 -11.64 -25.41
C ASP A 83 14.07 -11.38 -23.97
N LEU A 84 14.06 -10.13 -23.51
CA LEU A 84 14.30 -9.83 -22.11
C LEU A 84 13.27 -10.56 -21.23
N PRO A 85 13.71 -11.17 -20.11
CA PRO A 85 12.78 -11.79 -19.16
C PRO A 85 11.87 -10.72 -18.55
N LEU A 86 10.73 -11.16 -17.98
CA LEU A 86 9.91 -10.28 -17.16
C LEU A 86 10.68 -9.91 -15.88
N GLY A 87 10.39 -8.75 -15.32
CA GLY A 87 10.92 -8.33 -14.02
C GLY A 87 11.59 -6.96 -14.01
N TYR A 88 12.40 -6.76 -12.97
CA TYR A 88 13.05 -5.50 -12.60
C TYR A 88 14.55 -5.58 -12.87
N HIS A 89 14.99 -4.97 -13.96
CA HIS A 89 16.37 -4.97 -14.42
C HIS A 89 17.01 -3.60 -14.24
N ARG A 90 18.32 -3.51 -14.46
CA ARG A 90 19.04 -2.23 -14.44
C ARG A 90 19.69 -1.97 -15.79
N TRP A 91 19.39 -0.83 -16.37
CA TRP A 91 19.98 -0.34 -17.61
C TRP A 91 21.13 0.62 -17.29
N GLN A 92 22.34 0.24 -17.68
CA GLN A 92 23.53 1.09 -17.60
C GLN A 92 23.92 1.55 -19.01
N PRO A 93 23.60 2.80 -19.41
CA PRO A 93 24.06 3.33 -20.68
C PRO A 93 25.58 3.54 -20.65
N ALA A 94 26.21 3.56 -21.84
CA ALA A 94 27.64 3.87 -21.99
C ALA A 94 27.99 5.30 -21.54
N GLN A 95 27.00 6.21 -21.59
CA GLN A 95 27.09 7.56 -21.05
C GLN A 95 25.76 7.88 -20.35
N GLY A 96 25.83 8.40 -19.12
CA GLY A 96 24.66 8.74 -18.31
C GLY A 96 24.47 7.84 -17.09
N PRO A 97 23.45 8.14 -16.27
CA PRO A 97 23.17 7.40 -15.05
C PRO A 97 22.56 6.02 -15.34
N GLU A 98 22.74 5.10 -14.39
CA GLU A 98 21.97 3.84 -14.34
C GLU A 98 20.48 4.15 -14.16
N ARG A 99 19.62 3.35 -14.77
CA ARG A 99 18.15 3.48 -14.71
C ARG A 99 17.50 2.13 -14.46
N ASP A 100 16.36 2.13 -13.79
CA ASP A 100 15.51 0.94 -13.72
C ASP A 100 14.94 0.61 -15.10
N LEU A 101 14.87 -0.68 -15.41
CA LEU A 101 14.27 -1.23 -16.62
C LEU A 101 13.24 -2.28 -16.22
N ILE A 102 11.96 -1.98 -16.43
CA ILE A 102 10.84 -2.81 -16.01
C ILE A 102 10.23 -3.45 -17.26
N VAL A 103 10.25 -4.78 -17.31
CA VAL A 103 9.71 -5.57 -18.43
C VAL A 103 8.43 -6.27 -17.99
N SER A 104 7.31 -5.84 -18.56
CA SER A 104 5.96 -6.29 -18.19
C SER A 104 5.38 -7.32 -19.17
N PRO A 105 4.51 -8.24 -18.71
CA PRO A 105 3.71 -9.10 -19.60
C PRO A 105 2.62 -8.32 -20.37
N GLY A 106 2.32 -7.08 -19.98
CA GLY A 106 1.31 -6.21 -20.61
C GLY A 106 -0.14 -6.62 -20.33
N ARG A 107 -0.37 -7.63 -19.49
CA ARG A 107 -1.67 -8.07 -18.99
C ARG A 107 -1.52 -8.71 -17.62
N CYS A 108 -2.47 -8.47 -16.72
CA CYS A 108 -2.49 -9.14 -15.43
C CYS A 108 -2.73 -10.65 -15.58
N HIS A 109 -2.30 -11.41 -14.58
CA HIS A 109 -2.58 -12.83 -14.49
C HIS A 109 -4.09 -13.08 -14.40
N LEU A 110 -4.56 -14.05 -15.19
CA LEU A 110 -5.91 -14.57 -15.08
C LEU A 110 -5.86 -16.07 -15.35
N SER A 111 -6.32 -16.86 -14.37
CA SER A 111 -6.39 -18.31 -14.52
C SER A 111 -7.29 -18.69 -15.72
N PRO A 112 -6.84 -19.57 -16.63
CA PRO A 112 -7.62 -19.96 -17.79
C PRO A 112 -8.99 -20.55 -17.40
N GLY A 113 -10.06 -20.04 -18.00
CA GLY A 113 -11.41 -20.57 -17.79
C GLY A 113 -12.02 -20.25 -16.41
N LEU A 114 -11.46 -19.28 -15.67
CA LEU A 114 -11.97 -18.87 -14.35
C LEU A 114 -13.47 -18.54 -14.42
N ARG A 115 -14.28 -19.38 -13.76
CA ARG A 115 -15.74 -19.25 -13.61
C ARG A 115 -16.15 -19.67 -12.22
N ASP A 116 -15.75 -18.85 -11.27
CA ASP A 116 -15.83 -19.14 -9.85
C ASP A 116 -16.71 -18.15 -9.12
N TRP A 117 -17.15 -18.53 -7.94
CA TRP A 117 -17.93 -17.69 -7.03
C TRP A 117 -17.34 -17.75 -5.62
N GLY A 118 -17.66 -16.75 -4.82
CA GLY A 118 -17.09 -16.57 -3.49
C GLY A 118 -17.89 -15.61 -2.64
N PHE A 119 -17.46 -15.43 -1.40
CA PHE A 119 -18.09 -14.50 -0.45
C PHE A 119 -17.24 -13.25 -0.25
N ALA A 120 -17.88 -12.09 -0.17
CA ALA A 120 -17.25 -10.88 0.34
C ALA A 120 -17.51 -10.77 1.85
N VAL A 121 -16.45 -10.66 2.64
CA VAL A 121 -16.47 -10.74 4.10
C VAL A 121 -15.81 -9.49 4.67
N GLN A 122 -16.58 -8.74 5.46
CA GLN A 122 -16.01 -7.73 6.36
C GLN A 122 -15.43 -8.48 7.56
N LEU A 123 -14.15 -8.85 7.50
CA LEU A 123 -13.50 -9.78 8.42
C LEU A 123 -13.66 -9.33 9.87
N TYR A 124 -13.50 -8.03 10.14
CA TYR A 124 -13.68 -7.49 11.49
C TYR A 124 -15.05 -7.81 12.11
N ALA A 125 -16.10 -8.00 11.29
CA ALA A 125 -17.45 -8.34 11.73
C ALA A 125 -17.74 -9.85 11.79
N ALA A 126 -16.89 -10.68 11.18
CA ALA A 126 -17.04 -12.14 11.17
C ALA A 126 -16.50 -12.75 12.48
N ARG A 127 -17.28 -12.62 13.56
CA ARG A 127 -16.89 -13.09 14.90
C ARG A 127 -17.33 -14.52 15.17
N SER A 128 -16.43 -15.31 15.78
CA SER A 128 -16.73 -16.59 16.42
C SER A 128 -16.83 -16.45 17.94
N ARG A 129 -17.11 -17.56 18.63
CA ARG A 129 -17.09 -17.60 20.11
C ARG A 129 -15.69 -17.40 20.69
N ALA A 130 -14.64 -17.61 19.89
CA ALA A 130 -13.24 -17.47 20.30
C ALA A 130 -12.67 -16.08 19.96
N SER A 131 -13.39 -15.26 19.18
CA SER A 131 -12.99 -13.89 18.82
C SER A 131 -12.75 -13.04 20.05
N TRP A 132 -11.70 -12.21 20.07
CA TRP A 132 -11.53 -11.20 21.11
C TRP A 132 -12.29 -9.94 20.70
N GLY A 133 -13.63 -10.01 20.65
CA GLY A 133 -14.52 -8.88 20.32
C GLY A 133 -14.53 -8.42 18.86
N ILE A 134 -13.57 -8.87 18.05
CA ILE A 134 -13.42 -8.59 16.61
C ILE A 134 -13.09 -9.89 15.86
N GLY A 135 -13.58 -10.03 14.63
CA GLY A 135 -13.18 -11.14 13.75
C GLY A 135 -11.73 -11.01 13.33
N ASP A 136 -11.00 -12.12 13.29
CA ASP A 136 -9.56 -12.17 12.98
C ASP A 136 -9.17 -13.32 12.04
N LEU A 137 -7.88 -13.51 11.78
CA LEU A 137 -7.41 -14.47 10.76
C LEU A 137 -7.79 -15.92 11.09
N ALA A 138 -7.96 -16.28 12.36
CA ALA A 138 -8.49 -17.60 12.73
C ALA A 138 -9.97 -17.74 12.35
N ASP A 139 -10.73 -16.66 12.49
CA ASP A 139 -12.13 -16.60 12.05
C ASP A 139 -12.21 -16.65 10.51
N LEU A 140 -11.26 -16.03 9.79
CA LEU A 140 -11.15 -16.16 8.34
C LEU A 140 -10.93 -17.62 7.91
N GLY A 141 -10.06 -18.36 8.60
CA GLY A 141 -9.87 -19.80 8.36
C GLY A 141 -11.16 -20.61 8.58
N THR A 142 -11.95 -20.25 9.59
CA THR A 142 -13.26 -20.86 9.85
C THR A 142 -14.26 -20.55 8.73
N VAL A 143 -14.31 -19.30 8.26
CA VAL A 143 -15.16 -18.88 7.14
C VAL A 143 -14.74 -19.57 5.85
N ARG A 144 -13.43 -19.72 5.61
CA ARG A 144 -12.91 -20.50 4.48
C ARG A 144 -13.44 -21.92 4.51
N ASP A 145 -13.29 -22.64 5.63
CA ASP A 145 -13.66 -24.05 5.70
C ASP A 145 -15.17 -24.23 5.44
N TRP A 146 -15.98 -23.36 6.01
CA TRP A 146 -17.42 -23.29 5.74
C TRP A 146 -17.72 -22.99 4.26
N ALA A 147 -17.13 -21.95 3.69
CA ALA A 147 -17.38 -21.52 2.32
C ALA A 147 -16.92 -22.57 1.29
N THR A 148 -15.76 -23.20 1.52
CA THR A 148 -15.22 -24.27 0.69
C THR A 148 -16.16 -25.48 0.71
N GLY A 149 -16.75 -25.80 1.87
CA GLY A 149 -17.77 -26.84 1.99
C GLY A 149 -19.04 -26.59 1.15
N LEU A 150 -19.32 -25.32 0.82
CA LEU A 150 -20.40 -24.93 -0.10
C LEU A 150 -19.98 -24.91 -1.57
N GLY A 151 -18.69 -25.08 -1.87
CA GLY A 151 -18.13 -25.02 -3.21
C GLY A 151 -17.66 -23.62 -3.64
N ALA A 152 -17.58 -22.65 -2.72
CA ALA A 152 -16.95 -21.36 -2.98
C ALA A 152 -15.45 -21.55 -3.28
N ARG A 153 -14.89 -20.69 -4.14
CA ARG A 153 -13.50 -20.76 -4.59
C ARG A 153 -12.66 -19.55 -4.19
N PHE A 154 -13.31 -18.47 -3.78
CA PHE A 154 -12.62 -17.33 -3.22
C PHE A 154 -13.36 -16.72 -2.02
N LEU A 155 -12.61 -15.99 -1.20
CA LEU A 155 -13.12 -15.03 -0.24
C LEU A 155 -12.53 -13.66 -0.58
N MET A 156 -13.36 -12.63 -0.67
CA MET A 156 -12.89 -11.25 -0.71
C MET A 156 -12.97 -10.68 0.70
N VAL A 157 -11.91 -10.05 1.18
CA VAL A 157 -11.89 -9.40 2.50
C VAL A 157 -11.78 -7.89 2.35
N ASN A 158 -12.23 -7.17 3.37
CA ASN A 158 -11.92 -5.74 3.49
C ASN A 158 -10.41 -5.50 3.59
N PRO A 159 -9.94 -4.25 3.41
CA PRO A 159 -8.54 -3.95 3.58
C PRO A 159 -8.05 -4.35 4.99
N LEU A 160 -6.96 -5.11 5.04
CA LEU A 160 -6.39 -5.63 6.29
C LEU A 160 -5.25 -4.74 6.82
N HIS A 161 -5.06 -3.58 6.22
CA HIS A 161 -3.94 -2.68 6.48
C HIS A 161 -3.92 -2.10 7.90
N ALA A 162 -2.71 -1.82 8.39
CA ALA A 162 -2.50 -1.33 9.74
C ALA A 162 -3.09 0.07 9.96
N ALA A 163 -3.69 0.26 11.13
CA ALA A 163 -3.89 1.57 11.73
C ALA A 163 -2.64 1.98 12.54
N ALA A 164 -2.59 3.22 13.02
CA ALA A 164 -1.57 3.61 14.00
C ALA A 164 -1.69 2.73 15.26
N PRO A 165 -0.58 2.30 15.90
CA PRO A 165 -0.60 1.48 17.11
C PRO A 165 -0.97 2.28 18.38
N THR A 166 -1.76 3.34 18.22
CA THR A 166 -2.15 4.31 19.26
C THR A 166 -3.65 4.28 19.49
N MET A 167 -4.14 5.05 20.45
CA MET A 167 -5.56 5.18 20.74
C MET A 167 -6.06 6.58 20.36
N PRO A 168 -7.29 6.72 19.80
CA PRO A 168 -8.19 5.63 19.39
C PRO A 168 -7.69 4.87 18.15
N GLN A 169 -8.18 3.67 17.95
CA GLN A 169 -7.93 2.86 16.75
C GLN A 169 -8.80 3.35 15.59
N GLU A 170 -8.18 3.61 14.44
CA GLU A 170 -8.90 3.94 13.21
C GLU A 170 -9.87 2.81 12.84
N ALA A 171 -11.14 3.16 12.64
CA ALA A 171 -12.20 2.22 12.36
C ALA A 171 -12.35 1.98 10.85
N SER A 172 -12.04 2.98 10.02
CA SER A 172 -12.10 2.90 8.56
C SER A 172 -10.89 2.14 8.02
N PRO A 173 -11.08 0.98 7.37
CA PRO A 173 -9.98 0.28 6.72
C PRO A 173 -9.44 1.04 5.49
N TYR A 174 -10.10 2.12 5.07
CA TYR A 174 -9.71 2.97 3.94
C TYR A 174 -8.88 4.20 4.35
N SER A 175 -8.62 4.38 5.64
CA SER A 175 -7.70 5.41 6.17
C SER A 175 -6.50 4.80 6.91
N PRO A 176 -5.82 3.76 6.36
CA PRO A 176 -4.77 3.07 7.10
C PRO A 176 -3.53 3.95 7.28
N THR A 177 -2.68 3.62 8.25
CA THR A 177 -1.37 4.28 8.40
C THR A 177 -0.39 3.88 7.29
N THR A 178 -0.59 2.70 6.70
CA THR A 178 0.24 2.13 5.63
C THR A 178 -0.57 1.17 4.78
N ARG A 179 -0.25 1.05 3.50
CA ARG A 179 -0.80 0.01 2.61
C ARG A 179 0.16 -1.19 2.45
N ARG A 180 1.31 -1.17 3.13
CA ARG A 180 2.35 -2.21 3.04
C ARG A 180 2.30 -3.24 4.17
N PHE A 181 1.66 -2.91 5.29
CA PHE A 181 1.68 -3.77 6.48
C PHE A 181 0.26 -3.97 7.02
N ALA A 182 0.03 -5.11 7.66
CA ALA A 182 -1.29 -5.54 8.13
C ALA A 182 -1.54 -5.13 9.59
N SER A 183 -2.82 -4.96 9.94
CA SER A 183 -3.26 -4.57 11.27
C SER A 183 -3.14 -5.73 12.26
N PRO A 184 -2.39 -5.57 13.37
CA PRO A 184 -2.31 -6.59 14.42
C PRO A 184 -3.66 -6.90 15.10
N LEU A 185 -4.71 -6.09 14.88
CA LEU A 185 -6.07 -6.41 15.32
C LEU A 185 -6.58 -7.73 14.76
N TYR A 186 -6.07 -8.19 13.62
CA TYR A 186 -6.45 -9.45 12.98
C TYR A 186 -5.60 -10.66 13.44
N LEU A 187 -4.72 -10.50 14.43
CA LEU A 187 -4.07 -11.65 15.07
C LEU A 187 -4.99 -12.31 16.07
N ARG A 188 -5.02 -13.65 16.09
CA ARG A 188 -5.50 -14.46 17.22
C ARG A 188 -4.32 -14.70 18.18
N PRO A 189 -4.25 -14.05 19.35
CA PRO A 189 -3.08 -14.15 20.24
C PRO A 189 -2.75 -15.60 20.66
N GLU A 190 -3.75 -16.45 20.82
CA GLU A 190 -3.58 -17.86 21.21
C GLU A 190 -2.90 -18.72 20.15
N LEU A 191 -2.90 -18.26 18.89
CA LEU A 191 -2.40 -19.02 17.73
C LEU A 191 -1.15 -18.41 17.13
N VAL A 192 -0.55 -17.39 17.76
CA VAL A 192 0.75 -16.88 17.30
C VAL A 192 1.87 -17.82 17.76
N PRO A 193 2.96 -17.96 16.99
CA PRO A 193 4.09 -18.79 17.41
C PRO A 193 4.65 -18.37 18.78
N GLY A 194 4.81 -19.35 19.69
CA GLY A 194 5.29 -19.13 21.06
C GLY A 194 4.19 -18.88 22.10
N ALA A 195 2.92 -18.80 21.68
CA ALA A 195 1.78 -18.58 22.58
C ALA A 195 1.67 -19.63 23.69
N GLU A 196 2.14 -20.85 23.47
CA GLU A 196 2.12 -21.95 24.44
C GLU A 196 2.99 -21.70 25.70
N ARG A 197 3.81 -20.64 25.69
CA ARG A 197 4.76 -20.29 26.75
C ARG A 197 4.36 -19.07 27.55
N ALA A 198 3.30 -18.39 27.14
CA ALA A 198 2.74 -17.24 27.82
C ALA A 198 1.33 -17.56 28.30
N ASP A 199 0.88 -16.85 29.33
CA ASP A 199 -0.52 -16.89 29.74
C ASP A 199 -1.35 -16.00 28.80
N VAL A 200 -1.93 -16.62 27.77
CA VAL A 200 -2.76 -15.95 26.77
C VAL A 200 -4.19 -16.43 26.92
N SER A 201 -5.05 -15.55 27.41
CA SER A 201 -6.48 -15.84 27.56
C SER A 201 -7.33 -14.67 27.08
N MET A 202 -8.37 -14.97 26.33
CA MET A 202 -9.40 -13.99 25.95
C MET A 202 -10.00 -13.33 27.21
N PRO A 203 -10.11 -11.99 27.24
CA PRO A 203 -10.78 -11.30 28.33
C PRO A 203 -12.24 -11.77 28.51
N PRO A 204 -12.71 -11.98 29.75
CA PRO A 204 -14.13 -12.26 30.00
C PRO A 204 -15.03 -11.19 29.39
N GLY A 205 -16.10 -11.60 28.71
CA GLY A 205 -17.05 -10.69 28.09
C GLY A 205 -16.54 -9.97 26.84
N ALA A 206 -15.38 -10.34 26.28
CA ALA A 206 -14.84 -9.72 25.06
C ALA A 206 -15.83 -9.70 23.88
N ASN A 207 -16.77 -10.67 23.83
CA ASN A 207 -17.79 -10.78 22.78
C ASN A 207 -19.18 -10.28 23.16
N ASP A 208 -19.36 -9.68 24.35
CA ASP A 208 -20.69 -9.28 24.84
C ASP A 208 -21.25 -8.06 24.09
N ALA A 209 -20.36 -7.22 23.53
CA ALA A 209 -20.75 -6.02 22.81
C ALA A 209 -21.33 -6.32 21.43
N THR A 210 -22.50 -5.73 21.13
CA THR A 210 -23.14 -5.81 19.81
C THR A 210 -22.30 -5.13 18.73
N ARG A 211 -21.69 -3.98 19.05
CA ARG A 211 -20.78 -3.24 18.16
C ARG A 211 -19.33 -3.55 18.51
N ILE A 212 -18.45 -3.53 17.51
CA ILE A 212 -17.02 -3.76 17.70
C ILE A 212 -16.42 -2.55 18.40
N ASP A 213 -15.80 -2.78 19.55
CA ASP A 213 -15.02 -1.80 20.29
C ASP A 213 -13.53 -2.06 20.05
N ARG A 214 -12.97 -1.44 19.00
CA ARG A 214 -11.54 -1.60 18.65
C ARG A 214 -10.62 -1.07 19.75
N ASP A 215 -11.11 -0.08 20.50
CA ASP A 215 -10.39 0.59 21.56
C ASP A 215 -10.29 -0.28 22.82
N ALA A 216 -11.28 -1.14 23.08
CA ALA A 216 -11.17 -2.19 24.09
C ALA A 216 -10.32 -3.38 23.61
N VAL A 217 -10.43 -3.74 22.33
CA VAL A 217 -9.75 -4.93 21.77
C VAL A 217 -8.24 -4.73 21.64
N TRP A 218 -7.79 -3.56 21.15
CA TRP A 218 -6.37 -3.34 20.87
C TRP A 218 -5.47 -3.49 22.10
N PRO A 219 -5.74 -2.81 23.24
CA PRO A 219 -4.90 -2.96 24.43
C PRO A 219 -4.84 -4.41 24.94
N ALA A 220 -5.96 -5.13 24.90
CA ALA A 220 -6.01 -6.53 25.32
C ALA A 220 -5.14 -7.44 24.42
N LYS A 221 -5.32 -7.36 23.09
CA LYS A 221 -4.50 -8.13 22.15
C LYS A 221 -3.03 -7.74 22.24
N ARG A 222 -2.70 -6.44 22.31
CA ARG A 222 -1.33 -5.95 22.43
C ARG A 222 -0.64 -6.48 23.69
N ALA A 223 -1.32 -6.48 24.84
CA ALA A 223 -0.76 -7.01 26.08
C ALA A 223 -0.43 -8.51 25.98
N ALA A 224 -1.35 -9.30 25.43
CA ALA A 224 -1.13 -10.73 25.20
C ALA A 224 0.01 -10.99 24.21
N LEU A 225 0.00 -10.30 23.07
CA LEU A 225 1.04 -10.40 22.05
C LEU A 225 2.42 -10.03 22.61
N ARG A 226 2.50 -8.99 23.45
CA ARG A 226 3.74 -8.62 24.14
C ARG A 226 4.23 -9.72 25.08
N ALA A 227 3.33 -10.30 25.87
CA ALA A 227 3.69 -11.40 26.77
C ALA A 227 4.26 -12.60 26.00
N VAL A 228 3.69 -12.95 24.84
CA VAL A 228 4.24 -13.99 23.96
C VAL A 228 5.62 -13.61 23.43
N PHE A 229 5.77 -12.39 22.92
CA PHE A 229 7.03 -11.90 22.37
C PHE A 229 8.17 -11.94 23.39
N ASP A 230 7.90 -11.55 24.64
CA ASP A 230 8.93 -11.46 25.68
C ASP A 230 9.46 -12.84 26.12
N VAL A 231 8.67 -13.91 25.99
CA VAL A 231 9.07 -15.29 26.36
C VAL A 231 9.48 -16.17 25.18
N ARG A 232 9.44 -15.63 23.94
CA ARG A 232 9.78 -16.39 22.73
C ARG A 232 11.25 -16.84 22.77
N THR A 233 11.53 -18.02 22.22
CA THR A 233 12.92 -18.41 21.89
C THR A 233 13.16 -18.10 20.42
N GLY A 234 14.32 -17.55 20.06
CA GLY A 234 14.67 -17.16 18.68
C GLY A 234 14.79 -18.30 17.65
N SER A 235 14.17 -19.46 17.92
CA SER A 235 14.09 -20.64 17.06
C SER A 235 12.80 -20.72 16.24
N ASP A 236 11.93 -19.71 16.35
CA ASP A 236 10.59 -19.67 15.76
C ASP A 236 10.58 -19.29 14.26
N GLY A 237 11.72 -18.84 13.73
CA GLY A 237 11.88 -18.46 12.32
C GLY A 237 11.71 -16.96 12.06
N PHE A 238 11.35 -16.18 13.08
CA PHE A 238 11.15 -14.73 12.97
C PHE A 238 12.39 -14.01 12.43
N GLU A 239 13.56 -14.24 13.01
CA GLU A 239 14.80 -13.53 12.60
C GLU A 239 15.18 -13.82 11.15
N ARG A 240 14.93 -15.04 10.67
CA ARG A 240 15.15 -15.40 9.26
C ARG A 240 14.16 -14.68 8.34
N TRP A 241 12.89 -14.64 8.72
CA TRP A 241 11.87 -13.92 7.96
C TRP A 241 12.20 -12.42 7.90
N ARG A 242 12.52 -11.82 9.05
CA ARG A 242 12.87 -10.41 9.21
C ARG A 242 14.04 -10.01 8.31
N ALA A 243 15.10 -10.82 8.28
CA ALA A 243 16.25 -10.58 7.39
C ALA A 243 15.88 -10.54 5.90
N GLY A 244 14.80 -11.23 5.50
CA GLY A 244 14.28 -11.22 4.14
C GLY A 244 13.31 -10.08 3.81
N GLN A 245 12.82 -9.32 4.79
CA GLN A 245 11.86 -8.23 4.53
C GLN A 245 12.53 -6.89 4.16
N GLY A 246 13.82 -6.74 4.46
CA GLY A 246 14.59 -5.55 4.10
C GLY A 246 14.21 -4.29 4.89
N ARG A 247 14.56 -3.13 4.33
CA ARG A 247 14.49 -1.83 5.02
C ARG A 247 13.06 -1.38 5.33
N SER A 248 12.09 -1.68 4.47
CA SER A 248 10.70 -1.22 4.61
C SER A 248 10.06 -1.71 5.90
N LEU A 249 10.32 -2.97 6.30
CA LEU A 249 9.86 -3.50 7.58
C LEU A 249 10.46 -2.76 8.77
N GLU A 250 11.77 -2.54 8.77
CA GLU A 250 12.46 -1.84 9.87
C GLU A 250 11.97 -0.40 10.02
N GLU A 251 11.76 0.28 8.89
CA GLU A 251 11.24 1.64 8.86
C GLU A 251 9.81 1.71 9.43
N PHE A 252 8.92 0.81 9.01
CA PHE A 252 7.57 0.71 9.56
C PHE A 252 7.55 0.37 11.05
N ALA A 253 8.35 -0.62 11.47
CA ALA A 253 8.44 -1.02 12.87
C ALA A 253 9.01 0.09 13.76
N THR A 254 9.97 0.86 13.24
CA THR A 254 10.52 2.05 13.90
C THR A 254 9.45 3.14 14.01
N TRP A 255 8.70 3.40 12.94
CA TRP A 255 7.58 4.34 12.96
C TRP A 255 6.54 3.96 14.01
N CYS A 256 6.16 2.68 14.10
CA CYS A 256 5.21 2.20 15.08
C CYS A 256 5.69 2.45 16.52
N ALA A 257 6.94 2.13 16.83
CA ALA A 257 7.54 2.37 18.14
C ALA A 257 7.64 3.87 18.49
N LEU A 258 7.89 4.73 17.49
CA LEU A 258 7.83 6.19 17.65
C LEU A 258 6.40 6.68 17.89
N ALA A 259 5.43 6.20 17.12
CA ALA A 259 4.03 6.60 17.22
C ALA A 259 3.43 6.28 18.59
N GLU A 260 3.78 5.14 19.19
CA GLU A 260 3.35 4.80 20.55
C GLU A 260 3.83 5.82 21.61
N ARG A 261 4.95 6.51 21.36
CA ARG A 261 5.54 7.48 22.29
C ARG A 261 5.15 8.93 21.98
N GLN A 262 4.99 9.25 20.70
CA GLN A 262 4.84 10.62 20.21
C GLN A 262 3.42 10.93 19.71
N GLY A 263 2.56 9.92 19.57
CA GLY A 263 1.23 10.03 18.98
C GLY A 263 1.17 9.58 17.51
N PRO A 264 -0.04 9.43 16.95
CA PRO A 264 -0.27 8.79 15.64
C PRO A 264 0.26 9.56 14.44
N SER A 265 0.52 10.86 14.58
CA SER A 265 0.84 11.76 13.47
C SER A 265 2.29 12.20 13.53
N TRP A 266 3.10 11.76 12.57
CA TRP A 266 4.50 12.16 12.49
C TRP A 266 4.69 13.68 12.34
N ARG A 267 3.68 14.39 11.82
CA ARG A 267 3.68 15.84 11.61
C ARG A 267 3.78 16.61 12.94
N GLU A 268 3.36 15.99 14.04
CA GLU A 268 3.33 16.58 15.38
C GLU A 268 4.58 16.23 16.21
N TRP A 269 5.40 15.28 15.75
CA TRP A 269 6.58 14.82 16.47
C TRP A 269 7.65 15.93 16.56
N PRO A 270 8.64 15.79 17.47
CA PRO A 270 9.84 16.61 17.44
C PRO A 270 10.50 16.61 16.05
N SER A 271 11.03 17.75 15.60
CA SER A 271 11.56 17.93 14.24
C SER A 271 12.59 16.87 13.83
N GLY A 272 13.45 16.46 14.76
CA GLY A 272 14.45 15.40 14.56
C GLY A 272 13.86 14.03 14.22
N LEU A 273 12.59 13.77 14.53
CA LEU A 273 11.94 12.48 14.29
C LEU A 273 11.00 12.50 13.07
N ARG A 274 10.78 13.66 12.45
CA ARG A 274 9.81 13.83 11.36
C ARG A 274 10.24 13.23 10.04
N HIS A 275 11.55 13.05 9.81
CA HIS A 275 12.08 12.48 8.58
C HIS A 275 12.73 11.12 8.83
N PRO A 276 12.40 10.06 8.06
CA PRO A 276 12.89 8.71 8.31
C PRO A 276 14.42 8.57 8.21
N SER A 277 15.08 9.42 7.40
CA SER A 277 16.54 9.42 7.28
C SER A 277 17.27 10.21 8.37
N SER A 278 16.55 10.81 9.32
CA SER A 278 17.18 11.62 10.37
C SER A 278 18.05 10.77 11.31
N PRO A 279 19.22 11.27 11.74
CA PRO A 279 20.06 10.58 12.73
C PRO A 279 19.33 10.27 14.04
N ASP A 280 18.38 11.11 14.46
CA ASP A 280 17.63 10.91 15.71
C ASP A 280 16.69 9.70 15.63
N VAL A 281 16.16 9.38 14.44
CA VAL A 281 15.35 8.18 14.19
C VAL A 281 16.21 6.93 14.33
N ALA A 282 17.41 6.94 13.73
CA ALA A 282 18.37 5.84 13.88
C ALA A 282 18.83 5.67 15.34
N ALA A 283 19.08 6.79 16.05
CA ALA A 283 19.42 6.76 17.47
C ALA A 283 18.28 6.19 18.32
N PHE A 284 17.03 6.55 18.02
CA PHE A 284 15.85 5.98 18.67
C PHE A 284 15.75 4.46 18.45
N ALA A 285 15.84 4.00 17.20
CA ALA A 285 15.76 2.57 16.88
C ALA A 285 16.84 1.74 17.62
N ASN A 286 18.05 2.28 17.73
CA ASN A 286 19.16 1.67 18.48
C ASN A 286 18.93 1.67 20.00
N ALA A 287 18.20 2.66 20.54
CA ALA A 287 17.89 2.77 21.96
C ALA A 287 16.68 1.91 22.37
N ALA A 288 15.79 1.57 21.45
CA ALA A 288 14.57 0.79 21.70
C ALA A 288 14.44 -0.46 20.79
N PRO A 289 15.47 -1.32 20.66
CA PRO A 289 15.47 -2.40 19.68
C PRO A 289 14.39 -3.46 19.95
N ALA A 290 14.00 -3.66 21.21
CA ALA A 290 12.94 -4.61 21.59
C ALA A 290 11.53 -4.11 21.18
N ASP A 291 11.29 -2.79 21.20
CA ASP A 291 10.03 -2.20 20.76
C ASP A 291 9.89 -2.28 19.24
N VAL A 292 10.97 -1.92 18.51
CA VAL A 292 11.03 -2.06 17.05
C VAL A 292 10.86 -3.53 16.67
N SER A 293 11.60 -4.43 17.31
CA SER A 293 11.51 -5.86 17.03
C SER A 293 10.12 -6.45 17.31
N PHE A 294 9.37 -5.90 18.26
CA PHE A 294 8.00 -6.36 18.55
C PHE A 294 7.03 -6.02 17.43
N HIS A 295 7.08 -4.80 16.89
CA HIS A 295 6.26 -4.42 15.73
C HIS A 295 6.63 -5.24 14.49
N ALA A 296 7.91 -5.50 14.26
CA ALA A 296 8.36 -6.40 13.21
C ALA A 296 7.84 -7.84 13.40
N TRP A 297 7.89 -8.35 14.64
CA TRP A 297 7.40 -9.69 14.98
C TRP A 297 5.89 -9.84 14.78
N MET A 298 5.10 -8.81 15.09
CA MET A 298 3.66 -8.84 14.82
C MET A 298 3.36 -9.00 13.32
N GLN A 299 4.14 -8.38 12.43
CA GLN A 299 3.99 -8.56 10.98
C GLN A 299 4.34 -9.98 10.53
N TRP A 300 5.35 -10.61 11.14
CA TRP A 300 5.67 -12.01 10.90
C TRP A 300 4.55 -12.95 11.35
N ALA A 301 4.01 -12.73 12.55
CA ALA A 301 2.87 -13.50 13.06
C ALA A 301 1.63 -13.34 12.16
N LEU A 302 1.39 -12.12 11.64
CA LEU A 302 0.31 -11.83 10.69
C LEU A 302 0.50 -12.60 9.38
N ALA A 303 1.70 -12.57 8.81
CA ALA A 303 2.02 -13.31 7.59
C ALA A 303 1.80 -14.83 7.79
N THR A 304 2.16 -15.36 8.95
CA THR A 304 1.98 -16.77 9.29
C THR A 304 0.50 -17.14 9.41
N GLN A 305 -0.30 -16.37 10.15
CA GLN A 305 -1.73 -16.64 10.29
C GLN A 305 -2.51 -16.38 9.00
N LEU A 306 -2.10 -15.40 8.18
CA LEU A 306 -2.74 -15.13 6.90
C LEU A 306 -2.49 -16.26 5.91
N ALA A 307 -1.26 -16.78 5.84
CA ALA A 307 -0.93 -17.93 5.01
C ALA A 307 -1.74 -19.17 5.41
N ASP A 308 -1.93 -19.41 6.71
CA ASP A 308 -2.79 -20.50 7.19
C ASP A 308 -4.27 -20.25 6.85
N ALA A 309 -4.78 -19.04 7.10
CA ALA A 309 -6.18 -18.68 6.82
C ALA A 309 -6.53 -18.74 5.32
N ALA A 310 -5.59 -18.37 4.45
CA ALA A 310 -5.73 -18.42 3.00
C ALA A 310 -5.46 -19.81 2.40
N ALA A 311 -4.97 -20.78 3.19
CA ALA A 311 -4.62 -22.08 2.66
C ALA A 311 -5.80 -22.73 1.94
N ARG A 312 -5.60 -23.21 0.70
CA ARG A 312 -6.59 -23.93 -0.13
C ARG A 312 -7.75 -23.10 -0.69
N ILE A 313 -7.77 -21.78 -0.51
CA ILE A 313 -8.75 -20.89 -1.14
C ILE A 313 -8.05 -19.64 -1.68
N THR A 314 -8.60 -19.04 -2.73
CA THR A 314 -8.14 -17.72 -3.15
C THR A 314 -8.69 -16.67 -2.17
N VAL A 315 -7.81 -15.97 -1.47
CA VAL A 315 -8.21 -14.73 -0.77
C VAL A 315 -7.96 -13.56 -1.71
N ILE A 316 -8.99 -12.76 -1.97
CA ILE A 316 -8.91 -11.49 -2.69
C ILE A 316 -8.77 -10.40 -1.63
N GLN A 317 -7.58 -9.82 -1.53
CA GLN A 317 -7.35 -8.67 -0.64
C GLN A 317 -7.73 -7.37 -1.33
N ASP A 318 -8.05 -6.36 -0.54
CA ASP A 318 -8.54 -5.07 -1.00
C ASP A 318 -7.50 -3.99 -0.68
N LEU A 319 -7.00 -3.30 -1.71
CA LEU A 319 -6.02 -2.23 -1.61
C LEU A 319 -6.74 -0.86 -1.66
N PRO A 320 -6.75 -0.11 -0.56
CA PRO A 320 -7.26 1.26 -0.52
C PRO A 320 -6.47 2.19 -1.43
N ILE A 321 -7.15 3.24 -1.87
CA ILE A 321 -6.56 4.29 -2.70
C ILE A 321 -5.36 5.00 -2.05
N GLY A 322 -5.36 5.17 -0.72
CA GLY A 322 -4.31 5.92 -0.03
C GLY A 322 -4.17 5.55 1.45
N PHE A 323 -3.54 6.44 2.19
CA PHE A 323 -3.17 6.26 3.60
C PHE A 323 -3.28 7.58 4.35
N ALA A 324 -3.35 7.51 5.67
CA ALA A 324 -3.51 8.66 6.55
C ALA A 324 -2.33 9.64 6.40
N PRO A 325 -2.59 10.97 6.39
CA PRO A 325 -1.57 12.00 6.14
C PRO A 325 -0.47 12.07 7.22
N GLY A 326 -0.78 11.64 8.45
CA GLY A 326 0.18 11.51 9.55
C GLY A 326 0.73 10.09 9.74
N GLY A 327 0.37 9.16 8.86
CA GLY A 327 0.69 7.74 9.00
C GLY A 327 2.11 7.34 8.56
N ALA A 328 2.41 6.05 8.67
CA ALA A 328 3.70 5.45 8.40
C ALA A 328 4.14 5.59 6.93
N ASP A 329 3.24 5.36 5.99
CA ASP A 329 3.56 5.52 4.56
C ASP A 329 3.73 6.99 4.18
N ALA A 330 2.92 7.88 4.79
CA ALA A 330 3.10 9.32 4.60
C ALA A 330 4.44 9.81 5.17
N TRP A 331 4.91 9.24 6.28
CA TRP A 331 6.22 9.53 6.87
C TRP A 331 7.36 9.01 6.00
N ALA A 332 7.27 7.75 5.58
CA ALA A 332 8.26 7.05 4.76
C ALA A 332 8.50 7.74 3.41
N TRP A 333 7.42 8.23 2.78
CA TRP A 333 7.44 8.76 1.42
C TRP A 333 7.09 10.25 1.35
N GLN A 334 7.30 11.00 2.44
CA GLN A 334 6.89 12.40 2.54
C GLN A 334 7.42 13.28 1.40
N ASP A 335 8.62 12.98 0.88
CA ASP A 335 9.23 13.71 -0.23
C ASP A 335 8.53 13.50 -1.58
N LEU A 336 7.74 12.43 -1.70
CA LEU A 336 7.02 12.04 -2.93
C LEU A 336 5.57 12.55 -2.95
N LEU A 337 5.08 13.11 -1.84
CA LEU A 337 3.68 13.45 -1.64
C LEU A 337 3.42 14.96 -1.75
N ALA A 338 2.22 15.32 -2.16
CA ALA A 338 1.69 16.67 -1.96
C ALA A 338 0.93 16.72 -0.63
N LEU A 339 1.65 16.91 0.48
CA LEU A 339 1.14 16.69 1.85
C LEU A 339 0.00 17.60 2.30
N ASP A 340 -0.13 18.77 1.66
CA ASP A 340 -1.18 19.76 1.94
C ASP A 340 -2.40 19.62 1.02
N VAL A 341 -2.34 18.70 0.05
CA VAL A 341 -3.43 18.38 -0.87
C VAL A 341 -4.19 17.16 -0.35
N THR A 342 -5.50 17.16 -0.52
CA THR A 342 -6.32 15.97 -0.29
C THR A 342 -6.86 15.42 -1.60
N VAL A 343 -7.01 14.10 -1.65
CA VAL A 343 -7.68 13.40 -2.74
C VAL A 343 -9.16 13.30 -2.44
N GLY A 344 -9.98 13.42 -3.48
CA GLY A 344 -11.42 13.30 -3.36
C GLY A 344 -12.10 12.84 -4.64
N ALA A 345 -13.34 13.29 -4.80
CA ALA A 345 -14.10 13.16 -6.03
C ALA A 345 -14.85 14.46 -6.34
N PRO A 346 -15.01 14.81 -7.63
CA PRO A 346 -15.86 15.94 -8.02
C PRO A 346 -17.32 15.70 -7.61
N PRO A 347 -18.16 16.75 -7.63
CA PRO A 347 -19.60 16.60 -7.42
C PRO A 347 -20.21 15.57 -8.37
N ASP A 348 -21.10 14.74 -7.84
CA ASP A 348 -21.86 13.75 -8.60
C ASP A 348 -23.34 13.76 -8.18
N LEU A 349 -24.15 12.94 -8.85
CA LEU A 349 -25.60 12.84 -8.62
C LEU A 349 -25.97 12.40 -7.19
N LEU A 350 -25.13 11.62 -6.52
CA LEU A 350 -25.36 11.14 -5.16
C LEU A 350 -24.81 12.11 -4.11
N ASN A 351 -23.70 12.79 -4.43
CA ASN A 351 -22.99 13.73 -3.58
C ASN A 351 -22.72 15.03 -4.33
N GLY A 352 -23.73 15.91 -4.38
CA GLY A 352 -23.64 17.19 -5.09
C GLY A 352 -22.62 18.20 -4.54
N GLN A 353 -21.93 17.90 -3.43
CA GLN A 353 -20.82 18.71 -2.89
C GLN A 353 -19.43 18.17 -3.28
N GLY A 354 -19.38 17.00 -3.93
CA GLY A 354 -18.15 16.23 -4.06
C GLY A 354 -17.78 15.52 -2.77
N GLN A 355 -16.59 14.94 -2.73
CA GLN A 355 -16.06 14.21 -1.58
C GLN A 355 -14.62 14.62 -1.33
N ASP A 356 -14.25 14.75 -0.06
CA ASP A 356 -12.85 14.85 0.38
C ASP A 356 -12.55 13.62 1.22
N TRP A 357 -11.56 12.82 0.80
CA TRP A 357 -11.18 11.59 1.49
C TRP A 357 -10.04 11.81 2.50
N GLY A 358 -9.45 13.01 2.56
CA GLY A 358 -8.41 13.36 3.52
C GLY A 358 -7.06 12.67 3.30
N LEU A 359 -6.82 12.10 2.11
CA LEU A 359 -5.63 11.33 1.78
C LEU A 359 -4.66 12.17 0.92
N PRO A 360 -3.35 12.19 1.21
CA PRO A 360 -2.39 12.91 0.39
C PRO A 360 -2.12 12.15 -0.93
N PRO A 361 -2.08 12.83 -2.09
CA PRO A 361 -1.67 12.21 -3.34
C PRO A 361 -0.15 12.15 -3.50
N PHE A 362 0.32 11.16 -4.26
CA PHE A 362 1.68 11.19 -4.80
C PHE A 362 1.80 12.22 -5.92
N VAL A 363 2.90 12.97 -5.92
CA VAL A 363 3.24 13.80 -7.08
C VAL A 363 3.64 12.88 -8.23
N PRO A 364 2.94 12.87 -9.38
CA PRO A 364 3.09 11.82 -10.39
C PRO A 364 4.52 11.63 -10.92
N TRP A 365 5.23 12.73 -11.19
CA TRP A 365 6.61 12.66 -11.67
C TRP A 365 7.59 12.26 -10.55
N ARG A 366 7.33 12.60 -9.28
CA ARG A 366 8.18 12.13 -8.16
C ARG A 366 8.01 10.64 -7.92
N LEU A 367 6.79 10.12 -8.05
CA LEU A 367 6.53 8.68 -7.97
C LEU A 367 7.30 7.91 -9.05
N ARG A 368 7.30 8.44 -10.29
CA ARG A 368 8.11 7.89 -11.39
C ARG A 368 9.61 7.96 -11.10
N ALA A 369 10.11 9.10 -10.61
CA ALA A 369 11.52 9.27 -10.24
C ALA A 369 11.95 8.33 -9.10
N ALA A 370 11.02 7.94 -8.23
CA ALA A 370 11.25 6.97 -7.16
C ALA A 370 11.15 5.50 -7.61
N GLY A 371 11.26 5.22 -8.91
CA GLY A 371 11.20 3.84 -9.40
C GLY A 371 9.81 3.19 -9.30
N TYR A 372 8.76 3.98 -9.03
CA TYR A 372 7.44 3.49 -8.62
C TYR A 372 7.45 2.64 -7.35
N ALA A 373 8.51 2.69 -6.55
CA ALA A 373 8.68 1.84 -5.36
C ALA A 373 7.46 1.84 -4.42
N PRO A 374 6.83 2.99 -4.07
CA PRO A 374 5.63 2.98 -3.24
C PRO A 374 4.46 2.16 -3.80
N PHE A 375 4.26 2.18 -5.12
CA PHE A 375 3.20 1.45 -5.79
C PHE A 375 3.49 -0.05 -5.83
N ILE A 376 4.72 -0.41 -6.21
CA ILE A 376 5.21 -1.79 -6.26
C ILE A 376 5.15 -2.43 -4.87
N GLU A 377 5.70 -1.78 -3.85
CA GLU A 377 5.68 -2.27 -2.46
C GLU A 377 4.25 -2.49 -1.94
N SER A 378 3.32 -1.57 -2.25
CA SER A 378 1.92 -1.69 -1.82
C SER A 378 1.21 -2.88 -2.48
N ILE A 379 1.46 -3.13 -3.77
CA ILE A 379 0.87 -4.28 -4.48
C ILE A 379 1.46 -5.58 -3.93
N ARG A 380 2.79 -5.70 -3.85
CA ARG A 380 3.48 -6.88 -3.33
C ARG A 380 2.99 -7.27 -1.96
N ALA A 381 2.91 -6.29 -1.06
CA ALA A 381 2.43 -6.52 0.29
C ALA A 381 0.97 -7.01 0.33
N THR A 382 0.10 -6.42 -0.49
CA THR A 382 -1.34 -6.76 -0.47
C THR A 382 -1.63 -8.09 -1.17
N ILE A 383 -0.87 -8.45 -2.21
CA ILE A 383 -1.07 -9.74 -2.90
C ILE A 383 -0.33 -10.90 -2.21
N ALA A 384 0.68 -10.62 -1.37
CA ALA A 384 1.42 -11.65 -0.65
C ALA A 384 0.50 -12.52 0.21
N GLY A 385 0.58 -13.84 0.04
CA GLY A 385 -0.27 -14.81 0.74
C GLY A 385 -1.74 -14.80 0.29
N ALA A 386 -2.07 -14.02 -0.73
CA ALA A 386 -3.39 -13.91 -1.34
C ALA A 386 -3.35 -14.40 -2.80
N GLY A 387 -4.53 -14.71 -3.36
CA GLY A 387 -4.67 -15.20 -4.75
C GLY A 387 -5.36 -14.20 -5.66
N GLY A 388 -5.64 -12.98 -5.18
CA GLY A 388 -6.24 -11.92 -5.96
C GLY A 388 -6.18 -10.56 -5.25
N LEU A 389 -6.37 -9.51 -6.03
CA LEU A 389 -6.32 -8.13 -5.57
C LEU A 389 -7.53 -7.35 -6.11
N ARG A 390 -8.28 -6.70 -5.22
CA ARG A 390 -9.19 -5.61 -5.54
C ARG A 390 -8.42 -4.30 -5.39
N ILE A 391 -8.43 -3.47 -6.43
CA ILE A 391 -7.88 -2.10 -6.37
C ILE A 391 -9.06 -1.15 -6.18
N ASP A 392 -9.12 -0.53 -5.01
CA ASP A 392 -10.11 0.49 -4.75
C ASP A 392 -9.85 1.72 -5.62
N HIS A 393 -10.92 2.29 -6.17
CA HIS A 393 -10.85 3.43 -7.09
C HIS A 393 -9.75 3.27 -8.18
N VAL A 394 -9.81 2.19 -8.98
CA VAL A 394 -8.82 1.89 -10.04
C VAL A 394 -8.58 3.03 -11.03
N MET A 395 -9.51 3.99 -11.13
CA MET A 395 -9.34 5.24 -11.88
C MET A 395 -8.18 6.11 -11.39
N GLY A 396 -7.75 5.94 -10.13
CA GLY A 396 -6.58 6.61 -9.55
C GLY A 396 -5.26 6.28 -10.25
N LEU A 397 -5.19 5.16 -11.00
CA LEU A 397 -4.05 4.86 -11.88
C LEU A 397 -3.96 5.82 -13.07
N PHE A 398 -5.07 6.47 -13.44
CA PHE A 398 -5.18 7.37 -14.59
C PHE A 398 -5.17 8.84 -14.18
N ARG A 399 -5.96 9.17 -13.17
CA ARG A 399 -6.08 10.54 -12.64
C ARG A 399 -6.71 10.52 -11.26
N LEU A 400 -6.38 11.52 -10.45
CA LEU A 400 -7.03 11.77 -9.16
C LEU A 400 -7.54 13.19 -9.09
N TRP A 401 -8.67 13.37 -8.41
CA TRP A 401 -9.21 14.68 -8.09
C TRP A 401 -8.45 15.24 -6.89
N TRP A 402 -7.65 16.28 -7.13
CA TRP A 402 -6.87 16.96 -6.11
C TRP A 402 -7.64 18.18 -5.62
N ILE A 403 -7.74 18.31 -4.30
CA ILE A 403 -8.36 19.45 -3.62
C ILE A 403 -7.23 20.27 -2.99
N PRO A 404 -6.92 21.47 -3.54
CA PRO A 404 -5.93 22.36 -2.95
C PRO A 404 -6.31 22.85 -1.55
N PRO A 405 -5.34 23.30 -0.73
CA PRO A 405 -5.63 23.89 0.56
C PRO A 405 -6.64 25.04 0.47
N GLY A 406 -7.67 25.00 1.32
CA GLY A 406 -8.69 26.05 1.40
C GLY A 406 -9.84 25.94 0.41
N GLU A 407 -9.79 25.00 -0.54
CA GLU A 407 -10.91 24.71 -1.44
C GLU A 407 -11.93 23.76 -0.79
N ALA A 408 -13.19 23.85 -1.24
CA ALA A 408 -14.22 22.87 -0.88
C ALA A 408 -14.02 21.56 -1.67
N SER A 409 -14.65 20.45 -1.26
CA SER A 409 -14.50 19.13 -1.88
C SER A 409 -14.73 19.15 -3.41
N GLY A 410 -15.71 19.92 -3.88
CA GLY A 410 -15.98 20.10 -5.32
C GLY A 410 -15.14 21.17 -6.03
N GLY A 411 -14.27 21.90 -5.31
CA GLY A 411 -13.40 22.97 -5.82
C GLY A 411 -12.04 22.49 -6.35
N GLY A 412 -11.83 21.17 -6.43
CA GLY A 412 -10.59 20.57 -6.93
C GLY A 412 -10.44 20.55 -8.45
N GLY A 413 -9.50 19.71 -8.91
CA GLY A 413 -9.30 19.42 -10.32
C GLY A 413 -8.57 18.11 -10.54
N TYR A 414 -8.72 17.50 -11.72
CA TYR A 414 -8.01 16.27 -12.04
C TYR A 414 -6.51 16.53 -12.30
N VAL A 415 -5.68 15.64 -11.75
CA VAL A 415 -4.25 15.52 -12.06
C VAL A 415 -4.00 14.14 -12.65
N ARG A 416 -3.33 14.08 -13.81
CA ARG A 416 -3.02 12.85 -14.54
C ARG A 416 -1.89 12.06 -13.88
N TYR A 417 -2.03 10.74 -13.91
CA TYR A 417 -1.00 9.78 -13.49
C TYR A 417 -0.45 9.01 -14.71
N PRO A 418 0.78 8.48 -14.63
CA PRO A 418 1.41 7.72 -15.72
C PRO A 418 0.79 6.32 -15.83
N SER A 419 -0.46 6.25 -16.29
CA SER A 419 -1.26 5.02 -16.32
C SER A 419 -0.65 3.90 -17.16
N ALA A 420 0.08 4.20 -18.24
CA ALA A 420 0.75 3.17 -19.03
C ALA A 420 1.73 2.38 -18.16
N ASP A 421 2.65 3.09 -17.49
CA ASP A 421 3.65 2.52 -16.59
C ASP A 421 2.97 1.82 -15.41
N LEU A 422 1.98 2.45 -14.76
CA LEU A 422 1.28 1.86 -13.61
C LEU A 422 0.51 0.58 -13.97
N LEU A 423 -0.14 0.52 -15.13
CA LEU A 423 -0.85 -0.68 -15.59
C LEU A 423 0.12 -1.81 -15.97
N ASP A 424 1.24 -1.48 -16.61
CA ASP A 424 2.25 -2.48 -16.97
C ASP A 424 2.98 -3.00 -15.71
N ILE A 425 3.24 -2.16 -14.71
CA ILE A 425 3.77 -2.59 -13.40
C ILE A 425 2.74 -3.45 -12.66
N LEU A 426 1.47 -3.06 -12.65
CA LEU A 426 0.41 -3.88 -12.05
C LEU A 426 0.30 -5.26 -12.72
N ALA A 427 0.42 -5.29 -14.05
CA ALA A 427 0.42 -6.53 -14.80
C ALA A 427 1.62 -7.43 -14.44
N LEU A 428 2.79 -6.84 -14.22
CA LEU A 428 3.99 -7.55 -13.80
C LEU A 428 3.87 -8.10 -12.38
N GLU A 429 3.39 -7.31 -11.42
CA GLU A 429 3.19 -7.77 -10.03
C GLU A 429 2.03 -8.76 -9.86
N SER A 430 1.16 -8.86 -10.87
CA SER A 430 0.09 -9.84 -10.89
C SER A 430 0.53 -11.22 -11.39
N ASP A 431 1.60 -11.30 -12.20
CA ASP A 431 2.13 -12.53 -12.78
C ASP A 431 2.99 -13.29 -11.77
#